data_AF-A0A8J8IZK5-F1
#
_entry.id   AF-A0A8J8IZK5-F1
#
_cell.length_a   1.000
_cell.length_b   1.000
_cell.length_c   1.000
_cell.angle_alpha   90.00
_cell.angle_beta   90.00
_cell.angle_gamma   90.00
#
_symmetry.space_group_name_H-M   'P 1'
#
loop_
_entity.id
_entity.type
_entity.pdbx_description
1 polymer ?
#
loop_
_entity_poly.entity_id
_entity_poly.type
_entity_poly.pdbx_seq_one_letter_code
_entity_poly.pdbx_strand_id
1 'polypeptide(L)'
;MNVENKMSLIFYTIGAVAGIISGVLSTQAQMGYLAGLLIYLVSPKIVMAVVKDLPEELKDDRILLRKGMWGFLLFWLYFTLFSYNLIIQPEPKFYSNQSLLYNITKG
;
A
#
# COMPACT_ATOMS: atom_id res chain seq x y z
N MET A 1 6.30 17.81 14.99
CA MET A 1 6.02 17.33 13.61
C MET A 1 4.77 18.03 13.13
N ASN A 2 4.76 18.60 11.91
CA ASN A 2 3.57 19.26 11.37
C ASN A 2 2.41 18.25 11.26
N VAL A 3 1.16 18.70 11.47
CA VAL A 3 -0.04 17.86 11.41
C VAL A 3 -0.14 17.16 10.07
N GLU A 4 0.17 17.86 8.97
CA GLU A 4 0.16 17.25 7.62
C GLU A 4 1.16 16.10 7.49
N ASN A 5 2.38 16.23 8.00
CA ASN A 5 3.36 15.15 7.97
C ASN A 5 2.91 13.95 8.82
N LYS A 6 2.24 14.21 9.96
CA LYS A 6 1.65 13.16 10.81
C LYS A 6 0.55 12.41 10.06
N MET A 7 -0.33 13.13 9.38
CA MET A 7 -1.40 12.56 8.57
C MET A 7 -0.85 11.72 7.41
N SER A 8 0.10 12.25 6.65
CA SER A 8 0.75 11.53 5.56
C SER A 8 1.40 10.24 6.05
N LEU A 9 2.14 10.30 7.17
CA LEU A 9 2.77 9.12 7.75
C LEU A 9 1.74 8.04 8.13
N ILE A 10 0.63 8.43 8.74
CA ILE A 10 -0.45 7.49 9.10
C ILE A 10 -1.02 6.82 7.85
N PHE A 11 -1.32 7.59 6.81
CA PHE A 11 -1.85 7.03 5.56
C PHE A 11 -0.82 6.15 4.82
N TYR A 12 0.48 6.45 4.92
CA TYR A 12 1.54 5.58 4.42
C TYR A 12 1.57 4.26 5.19
N THR A 13 1.45 4.30 6.52
CA THR A 13 1.41 3.09 7.35
C THR A 13 0.17 2.26 7.05
N ILE A 14 -1.01 2.87 6.97
CA ILE A 14 -2.26 2.18 6.63
C ILE A 14 -2.16 1.60 5.22
N GLY A 15 -1.64 2.36 4.26
CA GLY A 15 -1.38 1.91 2.89
C GLY A 15 -0.45 0.71 2.85
N ALA A 16 0.67 0.74 3.58
CA ALA A 16 1.63 -0.36 3.64
C ALA A 16 0.99 -1.64 4.19
N VAL A 17 0.29 -1.55 5.33
CA VAL A 17 -0.38 -2.70 5.96
C VAL A 17 -1.48 -3.24 5.05
N ALA A 18 -2.31 -2.37 4.49
CA ALA A 18 -3.35 -2.75 3.53
C ALA A 18 -2.75 -3.41 2.29
N GLY A 19 -1.59 -2.93 1.83
CA GLY A 19 -0.86 -3.49 0.70
C GLY A 19 -0.32 -4.89 1.00
N ILE A 20 0.28 -5.11 2.17
CA ILE A 20 0.74 -6.44 2.60
C ILE A 20 -0.44 -7.43 2.62
N ILE A 21 -1.55 -7.06 3.24
CA ILE A 21 -2.76 -7.90 3.30
C ILE A 21 -3.27 -8.20 1.88
N SER A 22 -3.34 -7.18 1.03
CA SER A 22 -3.77 -7.29 -0.36
C SER A 22 -2.89 -8.23 -1.17
N GLY A 23 -1.57 -8.11 -1.06
CA GLY A 23 -0.63 -8.95 -1.82
C GLY A 23 -0.64 -10.39 -1.34
N VAL A 24 -0.69 -10.63 -0.02
CA VAL A 24 -0.85 -11.99 0.54
C VAL A 24 -2.14 -12.63 0.04
N LEU A 25 -3.28 -11.94 0.14
CA LEU A 25 -4.56 -12.48 -0.33
C LEU A 25 -4.58 -12.70 -1.84
N SER A 26 -3.89 -11.85 -2.60
CA SER A 26 -3.80 -11.98 -4.06
C SER A 26 -3.09 -13.25 -4.52
N THR A 27 -2.30 -13.89 -3.66
CA THR A 27 -1.68 -15.19 -3.95
C THR A 27 -2.68 -16.34 -3.95
N GLN A 28 -3.83 -16.17 -3.28
CA GLN A 28 -4.86 -17.19 -3.14
C GLN A 28 -6.09 -16.91 -4.02
N ALA A 29 -6.39 -15.62 -4.25
CA ALA A 29 -7.53 -15.21 -5.06
C ALA A 29 -7.17 -13.99 -5.91
N GLN A 30 -7.53 -14.01 -7.20
CA GLN A 30 -7.21 -12.93 -8.15
C GLN A 30 -7.72 -11.54 -7.69
N MET A 31 -8.81 -11.50 -6.91
CA MET A 31 -9.41 -10.27 -6.38
C MET A 31 -8.92 -9.89 -4.97
N GLY A 32 -7.89 -10.56 -4.44
CA GLY A 32 -7.35 -10.32 -3.10
C GLY A 32 -6.89 -8.88 -2.87
N TYR A 33 -6.49 -8.18 -3.94
CA TYR A 33 -6.09 -6.77 -3.88
C TYR A 33 -7.23 -5.83 -3.45
N LEU A 34 -8.50 -6.21 -3.66
CA LEU A 34 -9.64 -5.41 -3.25
C LEU A 34 -9.74 -5.23 -1.73
N ALA A 35 -9.16 -6.16 -0.95
CA ALA A 35 -9.17 -6.08 0.51
C ALA A 35 -8.54 -4.76 1.00
N GLY A 36 -7.43 -4.33 0.40
CA GLY A 36 -6.79 -3.07 0.78
C GLY A 36 -7.62 -1.83 0.41
N LEU A 37 -8.38 -1.88 -0.68
CA LEU A 37 -9.31 -0.80 -1.02
C LEU A 37 -10.46 -0.70 -0.02
N LEU A 38 -10.95 -1.82 0.51
CA LEU A 38 -11.92 -1.81 1.61
C LEU A 38 -11.31 -1.21 2.88
N ILE A 39 -10.05 -1.52 3.19
CA ILE A 39 -9.33 -0.91 4.32
C ILE A 39 -9.23 0.61 4.14
N TYR A 40 -8.98 1.10 2.92
CA TYR A 40 -8.97 2.54 2.64
C TYR A 40 -10.29 3.22 2.98
N LEU A 41 -11.43 2.62 2.61
CA LEU A 41 -12.75 3.17 2.90
C LEU A 41 -13.03 3.26 4.41
N VAL A 42 -12.47 2.33 5.19
CA VAL A 42 -12.61 2.30 6.67
C VAL A 42 -11.53 3.14 7.36
N SER A 43 -10.47 3.53 6.65
CA SER A 43 -9.31 4.24 7.21
C SER A 43 -9.66 5.54 7.95
N PRO A 44 -10.65 6.37 7.57
CA PRO A 44 -10.99 7.57 8.35
C PRO A 44 -11.40 7.24 9.79
N LYS A 45 -12.18 6.17 9.98
CA LYS A 45 -12.59 5.70 11.31
C LYS A 45 -11.39 5.23 12.15
N ILE A 46 -10.44 4.55 11.51
CA ILE A 46 -9.19 4.12 12.15
C ILE A 46 -8.38 5.35 12.58
N VAL A 47 -8.23 6.33 11.69
CA VAL A 47 -7.48 7.56 11.97
C VAL A 47 -8.10 8.34 13.12
N MET A 48 -9.42 8.55 13.11
CA MET A 48 -10.12 9.26 14.19
C MET A 48 -10.07 8.52 15.53
N ALA A 49 -10.06 7.18 15.52
CA ALA A 49 -9.95 6.39 16.74
C ALA A 49 -8.52 6.44 17.33
N VAL A 50 -7.50 6.48 16.48
CA VAL A 50 -6.09 6.42 16.89
C VAL A 50 -5.54 7.81 17.24
N VAL A 51 -5.96 8.85 16.51
CA VAL A 51 -5.43 10.20 16.66
C VAL A 51 -6.46 11.12 17.30
N LYS A 52 -6.29 11.35 18.61
CA LYS A 52 -7.21 12.14 19.43
C LYS A 52 -7.13 13.65 19.16
N ASP A 53 -5.96 14.14 18.76
CA ASP A 53 -5.68 15.56 18.56
C ASP A 53 -5.86 16.01 17.10
N LEU A 54 -6.88 15.49 16.40
CA LEU A 54 -7.17 15.92 15.03
C LEU A 54 -7.82 17.32 15.03
N PRO A 55 -7.34 18.26 14.18
CA PRO A 55 -8.04 19.51 13.91
C PRO A 55 -9.48 19.24 13.47
N GLU A 56 -10.42 20.10 13.86
CA GLU A 56 -11.84 19.93 13.52
C GLU A 56 -12.09 19.83 12.02
N GLU A 57 -11.34 20.57 11.22
CA GLU A 57 -11.37 20.52 9.75
C GLU A 57 -11.02 19.14 9.17
N LEU A 58 -10.24 18.33 9.89
CA LEU A 58 -9.84 16.99 9.48
C LEU A 58 -10.74 15.89 10.06
N LYS A 59 -11.75 16.22 10.87
CA LYS A 59 -12.71 15.22 11.39
C LYS A 59 -13.78 14.82 10.37
N ASP A 60 -13.75 15.40 9.17
CA ASP A 60 -14.59 14.98 8.05
C ASP A 60 -13.94 13.80 7.29
N ASP A 61 -14.66 12.69 7.22
CA ASP A 61 -14.25 11.48 6.49
C ASP A 61 -13.85 11.76 5.03
N ARG A 62 -14.59 12.60 4.32
CA ARG A 62 -14.32 12.90 2.90
C ARG A 62 -13.02 13.68 2.73
N ILE A 63 -12.74 14.59 3.65
CA ILE A 63 -11.51 15.39 3.64
C ILE A 63 -10.31 14.49 3.94
N LEU A 64 -10.45 13.59 4.92
CA LEU A 64 -9.43 12.60 5.27
C LEU A 64 -9.07 11.70 4.10
N LEU A 65 -10.09 11.10 3.46
CA LEU A 65 -9.88 10.27 2.29
C LEU A 65 -9.19 11.08 1.19
N ARG A 66 -9.71 12.24 0.81
CA ARG A 66 -9.15 13.03 -0.30
C ARG A 66 -7.68 13.43 -0.06
N LYS A 67 -7.33 13.83 1.16
CA LYS A 67 -5.94 14.19 1.52
C LYS A 67 -5.03 12.95 1.59
N GLY A 68 -5.52 11.85 2.15
CA GLY A 68 -4.77 10.60 2.31
C GLY A 68 -4.64 9.75 1.04
N MET A 69 -5.45 10.01 0.02
CA MET A 69 -5.63 9.16 -1.17
C MET A 69 -4.32 8.77 -1.83
N TRP A 70 -3.50 9.74 -2.20
CA TRP A 70 -2.25 9.46 -2.93
C TRP A 70 -1.22 8.74 -2.06
N GLY A 71 -1.12 9.12 -0.78
CA GLY A 71 -0.22 8.45 0.14
C GLY A 71 -0.61 7.01 0.38
N PHE A 72 -1.90 6.76 0.62
CA PHE A 72 -2.43 5.42 0.75
C PHE A 72 -2.21 4.62 -0.53
N LEU A 73 -2.64 5.13 -1.69
CA LEU A 73 -2.67 4.38 -2.94
C LEU A 73 -1.26 3.97 -3.40
N LEU A 74 -0.27 4.85 -3.29
CA LEU A 74 1.10 4.54 -3.68
C LEU A 74 1.71 3.46 -2.77
N PHE A 75 1.53 3.58 -1.45
CA PHE A 75 2.04 2.60 -0.51
C PHE A 75 1.29 1.26 -0.63
N TRP A 76 -0.03 1.31 -0.74
CA TRP A 76 -0.87 0.13 -0.95
C TRP A 76 -0.44 -0.62 -2.21
N LEU A 77 -0.29 0.05 -3.35
CA LEU A 77 0.11 -0.58 -4.59
C LEU A 77 1.53 -1.17 -4.49
N TYR A 78 2.48 -0.39 -3.97
CA TYR A 78 3.86 -0.83 -3.79
C TYR A 78 3.95 -2.09 -2.92
N PHE A 79 3.34 -2.07 -1.73
CA PHE A 79 3.40 -3.20 -0.81
C PHE A 79 2.56 -4.39 -1.26
N THR A 80 1.49 -4.18 -2.04
CA THR A 80 0.73 -5.27 -2.69
C THR A 80 1.63 -6.03 -3.64
N LEU A 81 2.27 -5.34 -4.57
CA LEU A 81 3.16 -5.99 -5.54
C LEU A 81 4.37 -6.60 -4.85
N PHE A 82 4.98 -5.90 -3.89
CA PHE A 82 6.13 -6.39 -3.16
C PHE A 82 5.82 -7.69 -2.41
N SER A 83 4.76 -7.70 -1.59
CA SER A 83 4.38 -8.90 -0.81
C SER A 83 3.91 -10.05 -1.70
N TYR A 84 3.18 -9.78 -2.78
CA TYR A 84 2.78 -10.78 -3.77
C TYR A 84 4.01 -11.47 -4.40
N ASN A 85 5.00 -10.68 -4.85
CA ASN A 85 6.22 -11.21 -5.47
C ASN A 85 7.12 -11.94 -4.47
N LEU A 86 7.17 -11.49 -3.21
CA LEU A 86 7.92 -12.21 -2.17
C LEU A 86 7.39 -13.62 -1.92
N ILE A 87 6.08 -13.84 -2.07
CA ILE A 87 5.44 -15.13 -1.82
C ILE A 87 5.52 -16.04 -3.05
N ILE A 88 5.22 -15.53 -4.24
CA ILE A 88 5.19 -16.35 -5.46
C ILE A 88 6.60 -16.62 -6.00
N GLN A 89 7.58 -15.77 -5.67
CA GLN A 89 8.97 -15.88 -6.10
C GLN A 89 9.10 -16.22 -7.59
N PRO A 90 8.54 -15.39 -8.48
CA PRO A 90 8.52 -15.70 -9.90
C PRO A 90 9.96 -15.82 -10.43
N GLU A 91 10.23 -16.90 -11.17
CA GLU A 91 11.51 -17.07 -11.83
C GLU A 91 11.74 -15.97 -12.86
N PRO A 92 12.96 -15.40 -12.94
CA PRO A 92 13.27 -14.38 -13.94
C PRO A 92 13.20 -14.99 -15.34
N LYS A 93 12.23 -14.54 -16.12
CA LYS A 93 12.12 -14.94 -17.52
C LYS A 93 12.95 -14.02 -18.41
N PHE A 94 14.02 -14.57 -18.98
CA PHE A 94 14.89 -13.84 -19.89
C PHE A 94 14.27 -13.76 -21.28
N TYR A 95 13.77 -12.57 -21.65
CA TYR A 95 13.26 -12.31 -23.00
C TYR A 95 14.37 -11.88 -23.99
N SER A 96 15.59 -11.62 -23.49
CA SER A 96 16.74 -11.27 -24.32
C SER A 96 18.05 -11.72 -23.67
N ASN A 97 18.91 -12.30 -24.50
CA ASN A 97 20.26 -12.74 -24.14
C ASN A 97 21.26 -11.58 -23.99
N GLN A 98 20.82 -10.34 -24.23
CA GLN A 98 21.60 -9.13 -24.03
C GLN A 98 21.25 -8.42 -22.72
N SER A 99 20.19 -8.86 -22.03
CA SER A 99 19.73 -8.20 -20.82
C SER A 99 20.75 -8.33 -19.68
N LEU A 100 20.86 -7.27 -18.87
CA LEU A 100 21.78 -7.21 -17.75
C LEU A 100 21.55 -8.36 -16.76
N LEU A 101 20.27 -8.69 -16.50
CA LEU A 101 19.89 -9.80 -15.64
C LEU A 101 20.37 -11.15 -16.20
N TYR A 102 20.25 -11.39 -17.52
CA TYR A 102 20.70 -12.62 -18.16
C TYR A 102 22.22 -12.80 -18.02
N ASN A 103 22.99 -11.71 -18.20
CA ASN A 103 24.43 -11.75 -18.06
C ASN A 103 24.89 -11.98 -16.60
N ILE A 104 24.16 -11.47 -15.61
CA ILE A 104 24.45 -11.72 -14.18
C ILE A 104 24.26 -13.19 -13.82
N THR A 105 23.28 -13.88 -14.39
CA THR A 105 23.05 -15.32 -14.13
C THR A 105 24.03 -16.28 -14.79
N LYS A 106 24.96 -15.77 -15.61
CA LYS A 106 26.03 -16.57 -16.25
C LYS A 106 27.36 -16.56 -15.49
N GLY A 107 27.44 -15.80 -14.39
CA GLY A 107 28.61 -15.75 -13.50
C GLY A 107 28.61 -16.90 -12.51
#